data_AF-A0A257MCZ9-F1
#
_entry.id   AF-A0A257MCZ9-F1
#
_cell.length_a   1.000
_cell.length_b   1.000
_cell.length_c   1.000
_cell.angle_alpha   90.00
_cell.angle_beta   90.00
_cell.angle_gamma   90.00
#
_symmetry.space_group_name_H-M   'P 1'
#
loop_
_entity.id
_entity.type
_entity.pdbx_description
1 polymer ?
#
loop_
_entity_poly.entity_id
_entity_poly.type
_entity_poly.pdbx_seq_one_letter_code
_entity_poly.pdbx_strand_id
1 'polypeptide(L)' 'GTLKSLFERRTNPDDTVIVYGTPQAYSLFYSLQLMGCNATLIQGDWWKETEWSVRNIS' A
#
# COMPACT_ATOMS: atom_id res chain seq x y z
N GLY A 1 -16.53 -5.88 -4.74
CA GLY A 1 -15.60 -6.62 -3.85
C GLY A 1 -15.18 -5.70 -2.74
N THR A 2 -15.27 -6.14 -1.48
CA THR A 2 -14.83 -5.33 -0.34
C THR A 2 -13.31 -5.38 -0.20
N LEU A 3 -12.69 -4.31 0.31
CA LEU A 3 -11.26 -4.27 0.66
C LEU A 3 -10.84 -5.53 1.43
N LYS A 4 -11.68 -5.97 2.37
CA LYS A 4 -11.50 -7.21 3.13
C LYS A 4 -11.26 -8.45 2.24
N SER A 5 -12.07 -8.65 1.20
CA SER A 5 -11.95 -9.80 0.28
C SER A 5 -10.69 -9.78 -0.58
N LEU A 6 -10.10 -8.61 -0.83
CA LEU A 6 -8.84 -8.46 -1.57
C LEU A 6 -7.64 -8.89 -0.71
N PHE A 7 -7.70 -8.64 0.60
CA PHE A 7 -6.65 -9.00 1.55
C PHE A 7 -6.77 -10.44 2.07
N GLU A 8 -7.99 -10.95 2.27
CA GLU A 8 -8.23 -12.35 2.68
C GLU A 8 -7.62 -13.38 1.71
N ARG A 9 -7.43 -13.03 0.44
CA ARG A 9 -6.83 -13.92 -0.58
C ARG A 9 -5.31 -13.81 -0.71
N ARG A 10 -4.67 -12.78 -0.14
CA ARG A 10 -3.27 -12.43 -0.49
C ARG A 10 -2.34 -12.19 0.69
N THR A 11 -2.86 -12.12 1.91
CA THR A 11 -2.04 -11.85 3.10
C THR A 11 -2.43 -12.80 4.20
N ASN A 12 -1.57 -13.78 4.48
CA ASN A 12 -1.58 -14.48 5.74
C ASN A 12 -1.22 -13.45 6.84
N PRO A 13 -1.79 -13.51 8.05
CA PRO A 13 -1.43 -12.64 9.16
C PRO A 13 0.08 -12.51 9.43
N ASP A 14 0.88 -13.54 9.09
CA ASP A 14 2.33 -13.53 9.25
C ASP A 14 3.08 -12.84 8.09
N ASP A 15 2.42 -12.58 6.96
CA ASP A 15 3.03 -11.95 5.79
C ASP A 15 3.28 -10.46 6.02
N THR A 16 4.45 -9.97 5.60
CA THR A 16 4.77 -8.54 5.66
C THR A 16 4.23 -7.82 4.43
N VAL A 17 3.34 -6.85 4.64
CA VAL A 17 2.80 -5.99 3.57
C VAL A 17 3.69 -4.79 3.39
N ILE A 18 4.41 -4.73 2.26
CA ILE A 18 5.20 -3.57 1.89
C ILE A 18 4.29 -2.56 1.19
N VAL A 19 4.14 -1.38 1.79
CA VAL A 19 3.37 -0.27 1.23
C VAL A 19 4.34 0.77 0.69
N TYR A 20 4.18 1.08 -0.59
CA TYR A 20 5.06 1.98 -1.31
C TYR A 20 4.22 2.63 -2.43
N GLY A 21 4.22 3.97 -2.53
CA GLY A 21 3.62 4.69 -3.64
C GLY A 21 3.73 6.20 -3.48
N THR A 22 2.85 6.91 -4.17
CA THR A 22 2.59 8.33 -3.97
C THR A 22 2.11 8.62 -2.54
N PRO A 23 2.00 9.89 -2.11
CA PRO A 23 1.53 10.22 -0.75
C PRO A 23 0.18 9.58 -0.37
N GLN A 24 -0.67 9.27 -1.34
CA GLN A 24 -1.94 8.57 -1.11
C GLN A 24 -1.75 7.16 -0.52
N ALA A 25 -0.63 6.49 -0.79
CA ALA A 25 -0.31 5.16 -0.24
C ALA A 25 -0.18 5.17 1.30
N TYR A 26 0.07 6.33 1.91
CA TYR A 26 0.16 6.47 3.37
C TYR A 26 -1.17 6.13 4.04
N SER A 27 -2.30 6.52 3.42
CA SER A 27 -3.64 6.21 3.93
C SER A 27 -3.92 4.71 3.98
N LEU A 28 -3.40 3.97 2.99
CA LEU A 28 -3.48 2.50 2.95
C LEU A 28 -2.62 1.88 4.04
N PHE A 29 -1.39 2.36 4.24
CA PHE A 29 -0.51 1.91 5.31
C PHE A 29 -1.18 2.03 6.69
N TYR A 30 -1.75 3.19 7.00
CA TYR A 30 -2.44 3.39 8.28
C TYR A 30 -3.68 2.51 8.41
N SER A 31 -4.43 2.30 7.33
CA SER A 31 -5.58 1.41 7.34
C SER A 31 -5.16 -0.04 7.64
N LEU A 32 -4.05 -0.52 7.07
CA LEU A 32 -3.51 -1.85 7.31
C LEU A 32 -3.03 -2.03 8.77
N GLN A 33 -2.36 -1.03 9.32
CA GLN A 33 -1.96 -1.01 10.73
C GLN A 33 -3.17 -1.09 11.67
N LEU A 34 -4.24 -0.33 11.39
CA LEU A 34 -5.47 -0.38 12.18
C LEU A 34 -6.20 -1.73 12.10
N MET A 35 -6.03 -2.46 11.00
CA MET A 35 -6.55 -3.82 10.83
C MET A 35 -5.67 -4.88 11.52
N GLY A 36 -4.55 -4.50 12.15
CA GLY A 36 -3.61 -5.42 12.80
C GLY A 36 -2.70 -6.16 11.82
N CYS A 37 -2.59 -5.71 10.57
CA CYS A 37 -1.70 -6.31 9.58
C CYS A 37 -0.24 -5.88 9.82
N ASN A 38 0.69 -6.80 9.59
CA ASN A 38 2.13 -6.50 9.62
C ASN A 38 2.53 -5.70 8.37
N ALA A 39 2.36 -4.37 8.41
CA ALA A 39 2.66 -3.49 7.29
C ALA A 39 3.92 -2.65 7.52
N THR A 40 4.75 -2.48 6.49
CA THR A 40 5.94 -1.61 6.47
C THR A 40 5.82 -0.58 5.36
N LEU A 41 6.04 0.70 5.67
CA LEU A 41 6.01 1.80 4.71
C LEU A 41 7.41 2.12 4.18
N ILE A 42 7.59 2.10 2.86
CA ILE A 42 8.81 2.64 2.24
C ILE A 42 8.63 4.16 2.06
N GLN A 43 9.22 4.92 2.97
CA GLN A 43 9.20 6.38 2.91
C GLN A 43 10.13 6.93 1.83
N GLY A 44 9.77 8.10 1.30
CA GLY A 44 10.59 8.87 0.38
C GLY A 44 9.91 9.13 -0.95
N ASP A 45 10.71 9.68 -1.86
CA ASP A 45 10.26 10.18 -3.15
C ASP A 45 10.59 9.23 -4.31
N TRP A 46 11.01 8.00 -4.02
CA TRP A 46 11.39 6.98 -5.02
C TRP A 46 10.30 6.76 -6.07
N TRP A 47 9.02 7.00 -5.73
CA TRP A 47 7.92 6.91 -6.69
C TRP A 47 8.09 7.94 -7.81
N LYS A 48 8.59 9.16 -7.54
CA LYS A 48 8.80 10.23 -8.53
C LYS A 48 9.80 9.87 -9.62
N GLU A 49 10.70 8.94 -9.34
CA GLU A 49 11.75 8.50 -10.26
C GLU A 49 11.27 7.36 -11.18
N THR A 50 10.06 6.86 -10.97
CA THR A 50 9.49 5.79 -11.80
C THR A 50 8.69 6.37 -12.96
N GLU A 51 8.90 5.86 -14.18
CA GLU A 51 8.02 6.17 -15.33
C GLU A 51 6.54 5.81 -15.06
N TRP A 52 6.31 4.97 -14.04
CA TRP A 52 5.02 4.49 -13.57
C TRP A 52 4.34 5.43 -12.57
N SER A 53 5.01 6.48 -12.06
CA SER A 53 4.33 7.56 -11.32
C SER A 53 3.59 8.49 -12.26
N VAL A 54 2.58 7.92 -12.89
CA VAL A 54 1.40 8.52 -13.50
C VAL A 54 1.62 9.92 -14.08
N ARG A 55 1.85 9.98 -15.41
CA ARG A 55 1.25 11.05 -16.21
C ARG A 55 -0.27 10.96 -16.02
N ASN A 56 -0.86 12.03 -15.49
CA ASN A 56 -2.29 12.23 -15.24
C ASN A 56 -3.20 11.39 -16.15
N ILE A 57 -4.00 10.51 -15.55
CA ILE A 57 -5.28 10.15 -16.14
C ILE A 57 -6.14 11.41 -16.00
N SER A 58 -6.31 12.08 -17.13
CA SER A 58 -7.11 13.30 -17.29
C SER A 58 -8.58 12.95 -17.41
#